data_AF-A0A7S1JKC6-F1
#
_entry.id   AF-A0A7S1JKC6-F1
#
_cell.length_a   1.000
_cell.length_b   1.000
_cell.length_c   1.000
_cell.angle_alpha   90.00
_cell.angle_beta   90.00
_cell.angle_gamma   90.00
#
_symmetry.space_group_name_H-M   'P 1'
#
loop_
_entity.id
_entity.type
_entity.pdbx_description
1 polymer ?
#
loop_
_entity_poly.entity_id
_entity_poly.type
_entity_poly.pdbx_seq_one_letter_code
_entity_poly.pdbx_strand_id
1 'polypeptide(L)'
;EKFASLDEILHLLNKIQRKWVHLEPIFGRGAMPRETDRFERVNQEYRRLMRNIGAAKRVNHLTTIVGLKDTLASMVDQLERCQRALNEFLEQKRTAFPRFYFIGDDDLLEILGQSANPAVIQSHLKKLFAGINRVSFNDGEQGGQGKA
;
A
#
# COMPACT_ATOMS: atom_id res chain seq x y z
N GLU A 1 -18.25 15.16 27.70
CA GLU A 1 -18.51 15.26 26.24
C GLU A 1 -17.26 15.52 25.39
N LYS A 2 -16.49 16.61 25.62
CA LYS A 2 -15.28 16.92 24.80
C LYS A 2 -14.20 15.82 24.81
N PHE A 3 -13.96 15.18 25.95
CA PHE A 3 -12.99 14.08 26.05
C PHE A 3 -13.43 12.82 25.30
N ALA A 4 -14.71 12.44 25.38
CA ALA A 4 -15.24 11.30 24.61
C ALA A 4 -15.13 11.56 23.10
N SER A 5 -15.44 12.79 22.66
CA SER A 5 -15.26 13.16 21.25
C SER A 5 -13.80 13.13 20.80
N LEU A 6 -12.86 13.53 21.67
CA LEU A 6 -11.44 13.49 21.38
C LEU A 6 -10.94 12.05 21.27
N ASP A 7 -11.34 11.19 22.19
CA ASP A 7 -10.97 9.77 22.20
C ASP A 7 -11.39 9.08 20.90
N GLU A 8 -12.63 9.30 20.46
CA GLU A 8 -13.15 8.78 19.19
C GLU A 8 -12.34 9.27 17.97
N ILE A 9 -12.01 10.57 17.92
CA ILE A 9 -11.19 11.15 16.85
C ILE A 9 -9.80 10.50 16.82
N LEU A 10 -9.16 10.33 17.98
CA LEU A 10 -7.84 9.70 18.08
C LEU A 10 -7.88 8.23 17.66
N HIS A 11 -8.95 7.51 18.01
CA HIS A 11 -9.14 6.12 17.60
C HIS A 11 -9.28 5.98 16.09
N LEU A 12 -10.08 6.86 15.46
CA LEU A 12 -10.23 6.91 14.00
C LEU A 12 -8.92 7.28 13.31
N LEU A 13 -8.19 8.29 13.81
CA LEU A 13 -6.88 8.69 13.28
C LEU A 13 -5.88 7.53 13.35
N ASN A 14 -5.84 6.78 14.46
CA ASN A 14 -4.96 5.63 14.59
C ASN A 14 -5.30 4.53 13.57
N LYS A 15 -6.60 4.24 13.39
CA LYS A 15 -7.08 3.26 12.42
C LYS A 15 -6.70 3.66 10.99
N ILE A 16 -6.87 4.94 10.63
CA ILE A 16 -6.48 5.51 9.34
C ILE A 16 -4.96 5.39 9.15
N GLN A 17 -4.17 5.82 10.12
CA GLN A 17 -2.71 5.80 10.04
C GLN A 17 -2.18 4.39 9.79
N ARG A 18 -2.64 3.39 10.56
CA ARG A 18 -2.20 1.99 10.38
C ARG A 18 -2.49 1.47 8.98
N LYS A 19 -3.71 1.71 8.47
CA LYS A 19 -4.08 1.31 7.11
C LYS A 19 -3.30 2.07 6.04
N TRP A 20 -3.15 3.38 6.19
CA TRP A 20 -2.44 4.22 5.24
C TRP A 20 -0.96 3.84 5.11
N VAL A 21 -0.27 3.59 6.23
CA VAL A 21 1.14 3.15 6.23
C VAL A 21 1.33 1.82 5.49
N HIS A 22 0.38 0.91 5.60
CA HIS A 22 0.44 -0.36 4.87
C HIS A 22 0.14 -0.19 3.37
N LEU A 23 -0.87 0.63 3.03
CA LEU A 23 -1.34 0.76 1.64
C LEU A 23 -0.48 1.71 0.80
N GLU A 24 0.07 2.78 1.38
CA GLU A 24 0.83 3.80 0.63
C GLU A 24 1.98 3.24 -0.22
N PRO A 25 2.88 2.38 0.29
CA PRO A 25 3.97 1.84 -0.53
C PRO A 25 3.46 0.94 -1.66
N ILE A 26 2.30 0.28 -1.48
CA ILE A 26 1.72 -0.64 -2.45
C ILE A 26 1.14 0.13 -3.63
N PHE A 27 0.31 1.14 -3.32
CA PHE A 27 -0.31 2.00 -4.32
C PHE A 27 0.68 2.97 -4.96
N GLY A 28 1.66 3.47 -4.19
CA GLY A 28 2.71 4.37 -4.68
C GLY A 28 3.64 3.72 -5.71
N ARG A 29 3.80 2.39 -5.67
CA ARG A 29 4.52 1.61 -6.70
C ARG A 29 3.69 1.29 -7.94
N GLY A 30 2.41 1.68 -7.98
CA GLY A 30 1.53 1.44 -9.11
C GLY A 30 1.05 0.00 -9.26
N ALA A 31 1.09 -0.80 -8.19
CA ALA A 31 0.70 -2.22 -8.23
C ALA A 31 -0.79 -2.44 -8.61
N MET A 32 -1.66 -1.44 -8.39
CA MET A 32 -3.10 -1.53 -8.65
C MET A 32 -3.66 -0.29 -9.36
N PRO A 33 -3.42 -0.13 -10.67
CA PRO A 33 -3.77 1.10 -11.42
C PRO A 33 -5.25 1.51 -11.31
N ARG A 34 -6.17 0.54 -11.22
CA ARG A 34 -7.62 0.79 -11.16
C ARG A 34 -8.07 1.43 -9.84
N GLU A 35 -7.34 1.19 -8.76
CA GLU A 35 -7.67 1.70 -7.42
C GLU A 35 -6.71 2.82 -6.97
N THR A 36 -5.65 3.09 -7.73
CA THR A 36 -4.68 4.17 -7.46
C THR A 36 -5.35 5.52 -7.33
N ASP A 37 -6.28 5.88 -8.22
CA ASP A 37 -6.97 7.17 -8.17
C ASP A 37 -7.80 7.35 -6.88
N ARG A 38 -8.42 6.26 -6.40
CA ARG A 38 -9.16 6.27 -5.13
C ARG A 38 -8.20 6.48 -3.97
N PHE A 39 -7.13 5.71 -3.92
CA PHE A 39 -6.13 5.82 -2.86
C PHE A 39 -5.49 7.21 -2.84
N GLU A 40 -5.18 7.79 -4.00
CA GLU A 40 -4.51 9.08 -4.09
C GLU A 40 -5.37 10.23 -3.57
N ARG A 41 -6.69 10.19 -3.79
CA ARG A 41 -7.62 11.17 -3.18
C ARG A 41 -7.55 11.14 -1.65
N VAL A 42 -7.61 9.93 -1.07
CA VAL A 42 -7.52 9.75 0.39
C VAL A 42 -6.13 10.11 0.91
N ASN A 43 -5.08 9.80 0.15
CA ASN A 43 -3.69 10.15 0.46
C ASN A 43 -3.50 11.67 0.58
N GLN A 44 -4.00 12.43 -0.40
CA GLN A 44 -3.94 13.89 -0.38
C GLN A 44 -4.71 14.48 0.81
N GLU A 45 -5.91 13.97 1.07
CA GLU A 45 -6.73 14.39 2.21
C GLU A 45 -6.04 14.08 3.54
N TYR A 46 -5.50 12.87 3.70
CA TYR A 46 -4.74 12.46 4.89
C TYR A 46 -3.50 13.31 5.13
N ARG A 47 -2.68 13.53 4.08
CA ARG A 47 -1.49 14.39 4.19
C ARG A 47 -1.85 15.82 4.52
N ARG A 48 -2.94 16.36 3.95
CA ARG A 48 -3.45 17.70 4.29
C ARG A 48 -3.87 17.76 5.76
N LEU A 49 -4.63 16.78 6.23
CA LEU A 49 -5.06 16.70 7.61
C LEU A 49 -3.87 16.60 8.57
N MET A 50 -2.93 15.70 8.32
CA MET A 50 -1.74 15.52 9.16
C MET A 50 -0.86 16.78 9.24
N ARG A 51 -0.74 17.54 8.15
CA ARG A 51 -0.07 18.86 8.20
C ARG A 51 -0.80 19.85 9.12
N ASN A 52 -2.13 19.90 9.03
CA ASN A 52 -2.93 20.79 9.89
C ASN A 52 -2.81 20.38 11.36
N ILE A 53 -2.83 19.08 11.65
CA ILE A 53 -2.64 18.53 13.01
C ILE A 53 -1.23 18.84 13.52
N GLY A 54 -0.21 18.66 12.69
CA GLY A 54 1.19 18.97 13.05
C GLY A 54 1.45 20.46 13.32
N ALA A 55 0.70 21.34 12.66
CA ALA A 55 0.75 22.78 12.94
C ALA A 55 0.03 23.18 14.23
N ALA A 56 -0.91 22.36 14.71
CA ALA A 56 -1.66 22.64 15.93
C ALA A 56 -0.83 22.34 17.18
N LYS A 57 -0.61 23.34 18.04
CA LYS A 57 0.14 23.19 19.30
C LYS A 57 -0.62 22.41 20.38
N ARG A 58 -1.91 22.13 20.21
CA ARG A 58 -2.79 21.54 21.24
C ARG A 58 -3.77 20.53 20.64
N VAL A 59 -3.85 19.34 21.24
CA VAL A 59 -4.73 18.25 20.78
C VAL A 59 -6.22 18.62 20.86
N ASN A 60 -6.59 19.51 21.79
CA ASN A 60 -7.98 19.96 21.96
C ASN A 60 -8.51 20.68 20.72
N HIS A 61 -7.64 21.21 19.86
CA HIS A 61 -8.03 21.86 18.61
C HIS A 61 -8.75 20.89 17.65
N LEU A 62 -8.47 19.58 17.72
CA LEU A 62 -9.16 18.57 16.93
C LEU A 62 -10.67 18.56 17.18
N THR A 63 -11.09 18.78 18.43
CA THR A 63 -12.51 18.83 18.80
C THR A 63 -13.23 20.09 18.31
N THR A 64 -12.49 21.08 17.81
CA THR A 64 -13.05 22.33 17.29
C THR A 64 -13.20 22.32 15.76
N ILE A 65 -12.67 21.31 15.08
CA ILE A 65 -12.77 21.17 13.62
C ILE A 65 -14.16 20.62 13.28
N VAL A 66 -14.98 21.43 12.63
CA VAL A 66 -16.34 21.07 12.21
C VAL A 66 -16.28 19.96 11.16
N GLY A 67 -17.09 18.91 11.33
CA GLY A 67 -17.18 17.80 10.38
C GLY A 67 -15.99 16.83 10.38
N LEU A 68 -15.01 17.00 11.28
CA LEU A 68 -13.81 16.15 11.29
C LEU A 68 -14.14 14.66 11.45
N LYS A 69 -15.11 14.32 12.29
CA LYS A 69 -15.51 12.92 12.51
C LYS A 69 -16.05 12.29 11.22
N ASP A 70 -16.90 13.01 10.49
CA ASP A 70 -17.48 12.53 9.23
C ASP A 70 -16.39 12.35 8.17
N THR A 71 -15.45 13.30 8.09
CA THR A 71 -14.26 13.17 7.25
C THR A 71 -13.45 11.93 7.60
N LEU A 72 -13.11 11.74 8.88
CA LEU A 72 -12.35 10.58 9.34
C LEU A 72 -13.09 9.26 9.07
N ALA A 73 -14.40 9.21 9.30
CA ALA A 73 -15.23 8.04 9.02
C ALA A 73 -15.24 7.72 7.52
N SER A 74 -15.39 8.74 6.66
CA SER A 74 -15.31 8.59 5.20
C SER A 74 -13.94 8.06 4.76
N MET A 75 -12.85 8.60 5.31
CA MET A 75 -11.49 8.12 5.03
C MET A 75 -11.29 6.66 5.45
N VAL A 76 -11.82 6.26 6.61
CA VAL A 76 -11.79 4.85 7.05
C VAL A 76 -12.50 3.95 6.03
N ASP A 77 -13.71 4.32 5.58
CA ASP A 77 -14.45 3.54 4.59
C ASP A 77 -13.68 3.43 3.26
N GLN A 78 -13.11 4.53 2.77
CA GLN A 78 -12.31 4.49 1.54
C GLN A 78 -11.07 3.61 1.66
N LEU A 79 -10.33 3.69 2.79
CA LEU A 79 -9.18 2.81 3.04
C LEU A 79 -9.60 1.34 3.17
N GLU A 80 -10.77 1.05 3.74
CA GLU A 80 -11.31 -0.31 3.80
C GLU A 80 -11.70 -0.85 2.43
N ARG A 81 -12.19 0.00 1.51
CA ARG A 81 -12.41 -0.39 0.12
C ARG A 81 -11.09 -0.67 -0.60
N CYS A 82 -10.08 0.18 -0.45
CA CYS A 82 -8.76 -0.06 -1.01
C CYS A 82 -8.14 -1.37 -0.51
N GLN A 83 -8.25 -1.65 0.81
CA GLN A 83 -7.77 -2.90 1.39
C GLN A 83 -8.52 -4.12 0.84
N ARG A 84 -9.85 -4.04 0.68
CA ARG A 84 -10.64 -5.13 0.10
C ARG A 84 -10.21 -5.42 -1.34
N ALA A 85 -10.06 -4.38 -2.15
CA ALA A 85 -9.60 -4.53 -3.53
C ALA A 85 -8.18 -5.13 -3.59
N LEU A 86 -7.27 -4.74 -2.68
CA LEU A 86 -5.97 -5.37 -2.54
C LEU A 86 -6.08 -6.87 -2.26
N ASN A 87 -6.87 -7.25 -1.26
CA ASN A 87 -7.03 -8.64 -0.87
C ASN A 87 -7.62 -9.48 -2.02
N GLU A 88 -8.63 -8.96 -2.72
CA GLU A 88 -9.21 -9.62 -3.90
C GLU A 88 -8.19 -9.76 -5.03
N PHE A 89 -7.37 -8.74 -5.28
CA PHE A 89 -6.31 -8.80 -6.28
C PHE A 89 -5.26 -9.87 -5.93
N LEU A 90 -4.81 -9.93 -4.67
CA LEU A 90 -3.86 -10.94 -4.21
C LEU A 90 -4.45 -12.35 -4.32
N GLU A 91 -5.71 -12.53 -3.94
CA GLU A 91 -6.37 -13.84 -4.02
C GLU A 91 -6.54 -14.31 -5.47
N GLN A 92 -6.87 -13.41 -6.40
CA GLN A 92 -6.90 -13.73 -7.83
C GLN A 92 -5.53 -14.20 -8.33
N LYS A 93 -4.44 -13.55 -7.89
CA LYS A 93 -3.07 -13.97 -8.25
C LYS A 93 -2.71 -15.31 -7.63
N ARG A 94 -3.11 -15.57 -6.39
CA ARG A 94 -2.91 -16.87 -5.70
C ARG A 94 -3.68 -18.01 -6.37
N THR A 95 -4.92 -17.75 -6.78
CA THR A 95 -5.74 -18.73 -7.51
C THR A 95 -5.10 -19.08 -8.86
N ALA A 96 -4.57 -18.08 -9.57
CA ALA A 96 -3.89 -18.28 -10.85
C ALA A 96 -2.56 -19.04 -10.72
N PHE A 97 -1.84 -18.89 -9.60
CA PHE A 97 -0.61 -19.63 -9.33
C PHE A 97 -0.55 -20.08 -7.86
N PRO A 98 -0.98 -21.32 -7.55
CA PRO A 98 -1.16 -21.80 -6.18
C PRO A 98 0.08 -21.76 -5.28
N ARG A 99 1.29 -21.63 -5.84
CA ARG A 99 2.50 -21.49 -5.01
C ARG A 99 2.57 -20.15 -4.27
N PHE A 100 1.83 -19.13 -4.74
CA PHE A 100 1.74 -17.86 -4.05
C PHE A 100 0.98 -17.93 -2.71
N TYR A 101 0.31 -19.05 -2.39
CA TYR A 101 -0.23 -19.28 -1.04
C TYR A 101 0.87 -19.51 0.01
N PHE A 102 2.08 -19.90 -0.40
CA PHE A 102 3.20 -20.18 0.52
C PHE A 102 4.12 -18.98 0.77
N ILE A 103 3.81 -17.81 0.22
CA ILE A 103 4.56 -16.56 0.44
C ILE A 103 3.64 -15.49 1.04
N GLY A 104 4.24 -14.56 1.79
CA GLY A 104 3.53 -13.44 2.38
C GLY A 104 3.03 -12.43 1.35
N ASP A 105 2.06 -11.60 1.74
CA ASP A 105 1.50 -10.56 0.88
C ASP A 105 2.57 -9.57 0.39
N ASP A 106 3.51 -9.19 1.26
CA ASP A 106 4.62 -8.28 0.92
C ASP A 106 5.56 -8.86 -0.15
N ASP A 107 5.94 -10.14 0.00
CA ASP A 107 6.76 -10.86 -0.99
C ASP A 107 6.02 -10.97 -2.32
N LEU A 108 4.73 -11.31 -2.29
CA LEU A 108 3.89 -11.43 -3.48
C LEU A 108 3.77 -10.09 -4.21
N LEU A 109 3.54 -9.00 -3.48
CA LEU A 109 3.47 -7.66 -4.05
C LEU A 109 4.79 -7.21 -4.65
N GLU A 110 5.92 -7.56 -4.03
CA GLU A 110 7.24 -7.25 -4.59
C GLU A 110 7.49 -7.99 -5.91
N ILE A 111 7.14 -9.28 -5.98
CA ILE A 111 7.22 -10.07 -7.22
C ILE A 111 6.33 -9.48 -8.32
N LEU A 112 5.11 -9.06 -7.97
CA LEU A 112 4.16 -8.49 -8.94
C LEU A 112 4.57 -7.08 -9.39
N GLY A 113 5.11 -6.26 -8.49
CA GLY A 113 5.53 -4.90 -8.79
C GLY A 113 6.89 -4.80 -9.48
N GLN A 114 7.75 -5.81 -9.32
CA GLN A 114 9.10 -5.85 -9.90
C GLN A 114 9.34 -7.11 -10.75
N SER A 115 8.30 -7.57 -11.45
CA SER A 115 8.35 -8.77 -12.28
C SER A 115 9.35 -8.70 -13.44
N ALA A 116 9.85 -7.51 -13.76
CA ALA A 116 10.89 -7.29 -14.77
C ALA A 116 12.32 -7.27 -14.20
N ASN A 117 12.49 -7.27 -12.87
CA ASN A 117 13.79 -7.23 -12.23
C ASN A 117 14.30 -8.65 -11.91
N PRO A 118 15.33 -9.16 -12.64
CA PRO A 118 15.83 -10.51 -12.44
C PRO A 118 16.35 -10.77 -11.03
N ALA A 119 16.93 -9.76 -10.36
CA ALA A 119 17.48 -9.92 -9.01
C ALA A 119 16.37 -10.19 -7.97
N VAL A 120 15.22 -9.57 -8.15
CA VAL A 120 14.05 -9.71 -7.26
C VAL A 120 13.34 -11.02 -7.53
N ILE A 121 13.18 -11.39 -8.80
CA ILE A 121 12.69 -12.73 -9.15
C ILE A 121 13.60 -13.78 -8.51
N GLN A 122 14.91 -13.60 -8.61
CA GLN A 122 15.88 -14.57 -8.10
C GLN A 122 15.79 -14.80 -6.59
N SER A 123 15.60 -13.75 -5.79
CA SER A 123 15.49 -13.87 -4.32
C SER A 123 14.22 -14.61 -3.90
N HIS A 124 13.11 -14.38 -4.59
CA HIS A 124 11.82 -15.00 -4.30
C HIS A 124 11.64 -16.38 -4.93
N LEU A 125 12.33 -16.67 -6.04
CA LEU A 125 12.25 -17.97 -6.72
C LEU A 125 12.64 -19.12 -5.78
N LYS A 126 13.65 -18.91 -4.94
CA LYS A 126 14.11 -19.88 -3.94
C LYS A 126 13.03 -20.19 -2.90
N LYS A 127 12.22 -19.18 -2.51
CA LYS A 127 11.10 -19.37 -1.59
C LYS A 127 9.95 -20.15 -2.25
N LEU A 128 9.72 -19.94 -3.55
CA LEU A 128 8.64 -20.58 -4.31
C LEU A 128 8.98 -22.01 -4.79
N PHE A 129 10.27 -22.31 -4.96
CA PHE A 129 10.75 -23.59 -5.47
C PHE A 129 11.92 -24.08 -4.60
N ALA A 130 11.63 -24.98 -3.66
CA ALA A 130 12.65 -25.55 -2.78
C ALA A 130 13.80 -26.25 -3.53
N GLY A 131 13.53 -26.76 -4.74
CA GLY A 131 14.54 -27.39 -5.60
C GLY A 131 15.35 -26.42 -6.48
N ILE A 132 15.05 -25.12 -6.47
CA ILE A 132 15.74 -24.13 -7.32
C ILE A 132 16.43 -23.11 -6.43
N ASN A 133 17.77 -23.16 -6.40
CA ASN A 133 18.56 -22.17 -5.65
C ASN A 133 18.89 -20.93 -6.49
N ARG A 134 19.18 -21.10 -7.79
CA ARG A 134 19.50 -20.00 -8.72
C ARG A 134 19.08 -20.34 -10.15
N VAL A 135 18.73 -19.33 -10.95
CA VAL A 135 18.55 -19.44 -12.40
C VAL A 135 19.50 -18.48 -13.11
N SER A 136 19.95 -18.85 -14.31
CA SER A 136 20.75 -17.98 -15.16
C SER A 136 19.82 -17.20 -16.09
N PHE A 137 19.97 -15.88 -16.12
CA PHE A 137 19.30 -15.02 -17.08
C PHE A 137 20.25 -14.79 -18.26
N ASN A 138 19.75 -14.90 -19.50
CA ASN A 138 20.52 -14.49 -20.66
C ASN A 138 20.58 -12.96 -20.69
N ASP A 139 21.78 -12.41 -20.87
CA ASP A 139 22.00 -10.98 -21.11
C ASP A 139 21.50 -10.61 -22.52
N GLY A 140 20.18 -10.49 -22.67
CA GLY A 140 19.58 -9.99 -23.91
C GLY A 140 19.75 -8.47 -24.01
N GLU A 141 20.73 -8.04 -24.81
CA GLU A 141 20.88 -6.73 -25.47
C GLU A 141 19.98 -5.58 -24.98
N GLN A 142 20.51 -4.75 -24.07
CA GLN A 142 20.15 -3.34 -24.02
C GLN A 142 21.15 -2.55 -24.87
N GLY A 143 20.74 -2.16 -26.08
CA GLY A 143 21.29 -1.03 -26.83
C GLY A 143 22.63 -1.24 -27.53
N GLY A 144 22.58 -1.71 -28.78
CA GLY A 144 23.66 -1.44 -29.72
C GLY A 144 23.80 0.06 -29.98
N GLN A 145 24.97 0.61 -29.72
CA GLN A 145 25.52 1.69 -30.54
C GLN A 145 26.90 1.25 -31.03
N GLY A 146 27.05 1.33 -32.35
CA GLY A 146 28.12 0.73 -33.11
C GLY A 146 29.48 1.28 -32.74
N LYS A 147 30.45 0.37 -32.78
CA LYS A 147 31.82 0.70 -33.15
C LYS A 147 31.80 1.31 -34.56
N ALA A 148 32.40 2.48 -34.70
CA ALA A 148 33.16 2.88 -35.87
C ALA A 148 34.55 3.28 -35.37
#